data_AF-A0A416Y7E6-F1
#
_entry.id   AF-A0A416Y7E6-F1
#
_cell.length_a   1.000
_cell.length_b   1.000
_cell.length_c   1.000
_cell.angle_alpha   90.00
_cell.angle_beta   90.00
_cell.angle_gamma   90.00
#
_symmetry.space_group_name_H-M   'P 1'
#
loop_
_entity.id
_entity.type
_entity.pdbx_description
1 polymer ?
#
loop_
_entity_poly.entity_id
_entity_poly.type
_entity_poly.pdbx_seq_one_letter_code
_entity_poly.pdbx_strand_id
1 'polypeptide(L)'
;MSDLPWIVKEFLLKLTVNPDCYTFVVMTSNNGKSGNSFVSLSQALSRSGANLSAVFDLQMPGNCLISSEQENLERLKKAPERLKSIISFIKEQKTNFTSDGSLPKEDFVTASYFYGGHSCAACYACLHWCPKNATLLKVPFLKHRPQYHHPDVTLAEIKE
;
A
#
# COMPACT_ATOMS: atom_id res chain seq x y z
N MET A 1 11.01 -7.75 -0.38
CA MET A 1 9.92 -6.99 0.28
C MET A 1 9.35 -5.96 -0.71
N SER A 2 8.74 -6.41 -1.81
CA SER A 2 8.32 -5.50 -2.91
C SER A 2 7.07 -6.02 -3.59
N ASP A 3 6.11 -6.47 -2.77
CA ASP A 3 4.85 -7.02 -3.20
C ASP A 3 3.73 -6.59 -2.23
N LEU A 4 2.47 -6.83 -2.61
CA LEU A 4 1.29 -6.44 -1.85
C LEU A 4 1.26 -7.06 -0.44
N PRO A 5 0.85 -6.30 0.59
CA PRO A 5 0.55 -6.86 1.91
C PRO A 5 -0.47 -7.99 1.82
N TRP A 6 -0.31 -9.04 2.63
CA TRP A 6 -1.19 -10.21 2.58
C TRP A 6 -2.67 -9.85 2.77
N ILE A 7 -2.98 -8.87 3.62
CA ILE A 7 -4.35 -8.41 3.85
C ILE A 7 -4.97 -7.76 2.60
N VAL A 8 -4.17 -7.07 1.79
CA VAL A 8 -4.61 -6.51 0.51
C VAL A 8 -4.82 -7.63 -0.50
N LYS A 9 -3.94 -8.64 -0.52
CA LYS A 9 -4.12 -9.83 -1.36
C LYS A 9 -5.41 -10.56 -1.03
N GLU A 10 -5.71 -10.78 0.26
CA GLU A 10 -6.98 -11.38 0.69
C GLU A 10 -8.19 -10.57 0.24
N PHE A 11 -8.13 -9.25 0.42
CA PHE A 11 -9.21 -8.36 -0.01
C PHE A 11 -9.45 -8.48 -1.52
N LEU A 12 -8.38 -8.43 -2.33
CA LEU A 12 -8.49 -8.54 -3.79
C LEU A 12 -9.07 -9.87 -4.24
N LEU A 13 -8.72 -11.00 -3.61
CA LEU A 13 -9.31 -12.31 -3.94
C LEU A 13 -10.81 -12.41 -3.64
N LYS A 14 -11.34 -11.56 -2.76
CA LYS A 14 -12.76 -11.50 -2.38
C LYS A 14 -13.51 -10.37 -3.09
N LEU A 15 -12.80 -9.50 -3.81
CA LEU A 15 -13.37 -8.35 -4.49
C LEU A 15 -14.02 -8.79 -5.80
N THR A 16 -15.29 -8.42 -5.98
CA THR A 16 -15.99 -8.54 -7.26
C THR A 16 -16.00 -7.19 -7.95
N VAL A 17 -15.49 -7.12 -9.17
CA VAL A 17 -15.42 -5.90 -9.98
C VAL A 17 -16.20 -6.12 -11.27
N ASN A 18 -16.88 -5.09 -11.75
CA ASN A 18 -17.48 -5.12 -13.08
C ASN A 18 -16.36 -5.25 -14.15
N PRO A 19 -16.37 -6.29 -15.01
CA PRO A 19 -15.34 -6.50 -16.03
C PRO A 19 -15.13 -5.33 -16.98
N ASP A 20 -16.17 -4.53 -17.23
CA ASP A 20 -16.13 -3.39 -18.15
C ASP A 20 -15.63 -2.08 -17.48
N CYS A 21 -15.28 -2.13 -16.19
CA CYS A 21 -14.85 -0.96 -15.45
C CYS A 21 -13.40 -0.57 -15.78
N TYR A 22 -13.16 0.71 -16.04
CA TYR A 22 -11.81 1.27 -16.08
C TYR A 22 -11.18 1.18 -14.68
N THR A 23 -10.23 0.26 -14.52
CA THR A 23 -9.57 0.01 -13.24
C THR A 23 -8.13 0.51 -13.29
N PHE A 24 -7.71 1.27 -12.30
CA PHE A 24 -6.34 1.77 -12.19
C PHE A 24 -5.79 1.57 -10.78
N VAL A 25 -4.46 1.58 -10.67
CA VAL A 25 -3.79 1.57 -9.37
C VAL A 25 -2.66 2.60 -9.32
N VAL A 26 -2.57 3.30 -8.19
CA VAL A 26 -1.46 4.18 -7.85
C VAL A 26 -0.77 3.57 -6.64
N MET A 27 0.47 3.13 -6.81
CA MET A 27 1.26 2.51 -5.76
C MET A 27 2.26 3.51 -5.19
N THR A 28 2.34 3.55 -3.87
CA THR A 28 3.23 4.46 -3.15
C THR A 28 4.39 3.71 -2.54
N SER A 29 5.61 4.21 -2.77
CA SER A 29 6.84 3.58 -2.26
C SER A 29 7.95 4.62 -2.10
N ASN A 30 8.91 4.34 -1.21
CA ASN A 30 10.05 5.23 -0.97
C ASN A 30 11.03 5.28 -2.14
N ASN A 31 11.14 4.20 -2.90
CA ASN A 31 12.02 4.09 -4.08
C ASN A 31 11.30 4.41 -5.40
N GLY A 32 9.99 4.68 -5.37
CA GLY A 32 9.19 4.95 -6.55
C GLY A 32 9.11 3.75 -7.52
N LYS A 33 9.30 2.53 -7.01
CA LYS A 33 9.27 1.29 -7.80
C LYS A 33 8.48 0.22 -7.06
N SER A 34 7.32 -0.13 -7.61
CA SER A 34 6.42 -1.09 -6.96
C SER A 34 6.73 -2.56 -7.23
N GLY A 35 7.75 -2.85 -8.04
CA GLY A 35 8.22 -4.22 -8.29
C GLY A 35 7.12 -5.12 -8.83
N ASN A 36 6.95 -6.30 -8.21
CA ASN A 36 5.96 -7.30 -8.63
C ASN A 36 4.53 -6.96 -8.19
N SER A 37 4.33 -5.89 -7.42
CA SER A 37 3.02 -5.55 -6.86
C SER A 37 1.93 -5.33 -7.94
N PHE A 38 2.29 -4.76 -9.10
CA PHE A 38 1.36 -4.59 -10.22
C PHE A 38 0.93 -5.93 -10.82
N VAL A 39 1.87 -6.88 -10.93
CA VAL A 39 1.60 -8.23 -11.45
C VAL A 39 0.68 -8.97 -10.49
N SER A 40 1.00 -8.98 -9.20
CA SER A 40 0.16 -9.60 -8.17
C SER A 40 -1.26 -9.01 -8.14
N LEU A 41 -1.39 -7.70 -8.29
CA LEU A 41 -2.70 -7.05 -8.35
C LEU A 41 -3.48 -7.44 -9.61
N SER A 42 -2.81 -7.46 -10.77
CA SER A 42 -3.42 -7.91 -12.02
C SER A 42 -3.91 -9.34 -11.91
N GLN A 43 -3.09 -10.25 -11.39
CA GLN A 43 -3.46 -11.65 -11.18
C GLN A 43 -4.73 -11.76 -10.35
N ALA A 44 -4.76 -11.07 -9.20
CA ALA A 44 -5.91 -11.10 -8.31
C ALA A 44 -7.20 -10.58 -8.98
N LEU A 45 -7.12 -9.52 -9.79
CA LEU A 45 -8.27 -8.98 -10.54
C LEU A 45 -8.71 -9.91 -11.68
N SER A 46 -7.78 -10.58 -12.36
CA SER A 46 -8.12 -11.54 -13.42
C SER A 46 -8.98 -12.69 -12.90
N ARG A 47 -8.86 -13.06 -11.62
CA ARG A 47 -9.75 -14.05 -10.98
C ARG A 47 -11.21 -13.61 -10.92
N SER A 48 -11.48 -12.30 -10.80
CA SER A 48 -12.85 -11.75 -10.84
C SER A 48 -13.31 -11.39 -12.27
N GLY A 49 -12.51 -11.70 -13.29
CA GLY A 49 -12.79 -11.34 -14.69
C GLY A 49 -12.53 -9.86 -15.03
N ALA A 50 -11.93 -9.09 -14.11
CA ALA A 50 -11.61 -7.69 -14.33
C ALA A 50 -10.16 -7.51 -14.78
N ASN A 51 -9.89 -6.40 -15.47
CA ASN A 51 -8.56 -6.09 -15.98
C ASN A 51 -8.05 -4.76 -15.42
N LEU A 52 -6.74 -4.68 -15.20
CA LEU A 52 -6.07 -3.46 -14.80
C LEU A 52 -5.73 -2.64 -16.06
N SER A 53 -6.34 -1.46 -16.20
CA SER A 53 -6.19 -0.58 -17.37
C SER A 53 -4.96 0.31 -17.26
N ALA A 54 -4.66 0.80 -16.06
CA ALA A 54 -3.53 1.69 -15.82
C ALA A 54 -2.83 1.48 -14.47
N VAL A 55 -1.51 1.63 -14.48
CA VAL A 55 -0.64 1.48 -13.30
C VAL A 55 0.29 2.67 -13.17
N PHE A 56 0.51 3.11 -11.94
CA PHE A 56 1.39 4.24 -11.66
C PHE A 56 2.19 4.03 -10.38
N ASP A 57 3.48 4.31 -10.46
CA ASP A 57 4.30 4.60 -9.29
C ASP A 57 4.18 6.07 -8.89
N LEU A 58 4.01 6.29 -7.59
CA LEU A 58 4.09 7.60 -6.93
C LEU A 58 5.09 7.51 -5.77
N GLN A 59 6.26 8.13 -5.95
CA GLN A 59 7.29 8.13 -4.91
C GLN A 59 6.83 8.97 -3.72
N MET A 60 6.77 8.35 -2.54
CA MET A 60 6.34 8.97 -1.28
C MET A 60 7.28 8.55 -0.15
N PRO A 61 7.37 9.32 0.95
CA PRO A 61 8.06 8.86 2.16
C PRO A 61 7.61 7.46 2.57
N GLY A 62 8.58 6.60 2.89
CA GLY A 62 8.31 5.23 3.30
C GLY A 62 7.76 5.16 4.72
N ASN A 63 6.75 4.34 4.94
CA ASN A 63 6.20 4.10 6.29
C ASN A 63 6.98 3.04 7.06
N CYS A 64 7.53 2.04 6.36
CA CYS A 64 8.28 0.93 6.95
C CYS A 64 9.80 1.13 6.85
N LEU A 65 10.26 1.57 5.68
CA LEU A 65 11.66 1.89 5.43
C LEU A 65 11.91 3.37 5.69
N ILE A 66 12.63 3.67 6.77
CA ILE A 66 13.00 5.03 7.13
C ILE A 66 13.89 5.63 6.03
N SER A 67 13.64 6.89 5.70
CA SER A 67 14.50 7.72 4.86
C SER A 67 14.80 9.02 5.58
N SER A 68 15.85 9.73 5.15
CA SER A 68 16.21 11.01 5.73
C SER A 68 15.11 12.06 5.52
N GLU A 69 15.06 13.06 6.40
CA GLU A 69 14.13 14.19 6.28
C GLU A 69 14.28 14.90 4.93
N GLN A 70 15.52 15.10 4.48
CA GLN A 70 15.82 15.73 3.19
C GLN A 70 15.24 14.93 2.02
N GLU A 71 15.43 13.61 1.99
CA GLU A 71 14.84 12.75 0.96
C GLU A 71 13.31 12.80 0.98
N ASN A 72 12.72 12.82 2.18
CA ASN A 72 11.27 12.89 2.33
C ASN A 72 10.70 14.23 1.82
N LEU A 73 11.37 15.35 2.13
CA LEU A 73 10.99 16.68 1.62
C LEU A 73 11.08 16.74 0.10
N GLU A 74 12.15 16.21 -0.50
CA GLU A 74 12.30 16.18 -1.96
C GLU A 74 11.22 15.32 -2.64
N ARG A 75 10.86 14.16 -2.06
CA ARG A 75 9.75 13.33 -2.54
C ARG A 75 8.42 14.09 -2.47
N LEU A 76 8.15 14.76 -1.35
CA LEU A 76 6.93 15.54 -1.16
C LEU A 76 6.83 16.75 -2.10
N LYS A 77 7.95 17.38 -2.45
CA LYS A 77 7.98 18.47 -3.44
C LYS A 77 7.64 17.98 -4.86
N LYS A 78 8.10 16.78 -5.25
CA LYS A 78 7.90 16.21 -6.59
C LYS A 78 6.53 15.54 -6.77
N ALA A 79 5.96 15.00 -5.69
CA ALA A 79 4.70 14.25 -5.74
C ALA A 79 3.52 15.00 -6.39
N PRO A 80 3.29 16.31 -6.13
CA PRO A 80 2.19 17.06 -6.75
C PRO A 80 2.26 17.11 -8.28
N GLU A 81 3.45 17.30 -8.85
CA GLU A 81 3.62 17.33 -10.31
C GLU A 81 3.34 15.97 -10.93
N ARG A 82 3.90 14.89 -10.35
CA ARG A 82 3.63 13.53 -10.79
C ARG A 82 2.14 13.19 -10.68
N LEU A 83 1.49 13.59 -9.59
CA LEU A 83 0.07 13.35 -9.36
C LEU A 83 -0.81 14.06 -10.39
N LYS A 84 -0.47 15.30 -10.80
CA LYS A 84 -1.18 16.00 -11.89
C LYS A 84 -1.14 15.20 -13.20
N SER A 85 0.02 14.66 -13.55
CA SER A 85 0.19 13.81 -14.75
C SER A 85 -0.67 12.53 -14.66
N ILE A 86 -0.67 11.86 -13.50
CA ILE A 86 -1.49 10.66 -13.26
C ILE A 86 -2.99 10.99 -13.39
N ILE A 87 -3.44 12.09 -12.80
CA ILE A 87 -4.84 12.52 -12.85
C ILE A 87 -5.29 12.80 -14.29
N SER A 88 -4.48 13.50 -15.09
CA SER A 88 -4.81 13.74 -16.51
C SER A 88 -4.98 12.43 -17.26
N PHE A 89 -4.04 11.49 -17.08
CA PHE A 89 -4.06 10.20 -17.75
C PHE A 89 -5.31 9.37 -17.41
N ILE A 90 -5.68 9.33 -16.13
CA ILE A 90 -6.88 8.63 -15.64
C ILE A 90 -8.16 9.28 -16.17
N LYS A 91 -8.24 10.62 -16.17
CA LYS A 91 -9.42 11.35 -16.69
C LYS A 91 -9.65 11.07 -18.17
N GLU A 92 -8.58 10.88 -18.93
CA GLU A 92 -8.63 10.52 -20.35
C GLU A 92 -8.83 9.01 -20.57
N GLN A 93 -8.95 8.21 -19.50
CA GLN A 93 -9.09 6.75 -19.52
C GLN A 93 -8.04 6.04 -20.39
N LYS A 94 -6.83 6.61 -20.45
CA LYS A 94 -5.72 6.01 -21.19
C LYS A 94 -5.27 4.70 -20.53
N THR A 95 -4.65 3.83 -21.30
CA THR A 95 -4.09 2.56 -20.83
C THR A 95 -2.56 2.58 -20.93
N ASN A 96 -1.89 2.04 -19.93
CA ASN A 96 -0.43 1.84 -19.93
C ASN A 96 -0.01 0.48 -19.36
N PHE A 97 -0.97 -0.40 -19.14
CA PHE A 97 -0.75 -1.74 -18.63
C PHE A 97 -1.58 -2.74 -19.44
N THR A 98 -1.03 -3.93 -19.62
CA THR A 98 -1.71 -5.04 -20.28
C THR A 98 -1.41 -6.28 -19.46
N SER A 99 -2.48 -6.94 -19.00
CA SER A 99 -2.35 -8.19 -18.26
C SER A 99 -1.85 -9.29 -19.18
N ASP A 100 -1.01 -10.18 -18.64
CA ASP A 100 -0.64 -11.43 -19.29
C ASP A 100 -1.70 -12.53 -19.10
N GLY A 101 -2.80 -12.23 -18.38
CA GLY A 101 -3.86 -13.18 -18.06
C GLY A 101 -3.46 -14.22 -17.01
N SER A 102 -2.30 -14.09 -16.38
CA SER A 102 -1.88 -15.01 -15.33
C SER A 102 -2.84 -14.93 -14.14
N LEU A 103 -3.10 -16.09 -13.53
CA LEU A 103 -3.94 -16.21 -12.34
C LEU A 103 -3.06 -16.33 -11.08
N PRO A 104 -3.57 -15.90 -9.91
CA PRO A 104 -2.82 -16.00 -8.67
C PRO A 104 -2.66 -17.47 -8.29
N LYS A 105 -1.49 -17.85 -7.79
CA LYS A 105 -1.22 -19.19 -7.27
C LYS A 105 -2.09 -19.52 -6.05
N GLU A 106 -2.21 -20.80 -5.70
CA GLU A 106 -2.98 -21.22 -4.52
C GLU A 106 -2.46 -20.59 -3.22
N ASP A 107 -1.15 -20.44 -3.11
CA ASP A 107 -0.46 -19.83 -1.97
C ASP A 107 -0.34 -18.30 -2.09
N PHE A 108 -1.06 -17.64 -3.01
CA PHE A 108 -0.89 -16.20 -3.31
C PHE A 108 -0.88 -15.28 -2.07
N VAL A 109 -1.75 -15.57 -1.10
CA VAL A 109 -1.82 -14.85 0.18
C VAL A 109 -0.74 -15.36 1.14
N THR A 110 -0.60 -16.67 1.26
CA THR A 110 0.26 -17.32 2.28
C THR A 110 1.75 -17.19 1.98
N ALA A 111 2.11 -17.00 0.72
CA ALA A 111 3.47 -16.75 0.24
C ALA A 111 3.92 -15.29 0.43
N SER A 112 3.03 -14.40 0.89
CA SER A 112 3.43 -13.03 1.22
C SER A 112 4.42 -13.02 2.38
N TYR A 113 5.47 -12.20 2.26
CA TYR A 113 6.56 -12.11 3.23
C TYR A 113 6.11 -11.91 4.69
N PHE A 114 5.03 -11.15 4.90
CA PHE A 114 4.48 -10.87 6.23
C PHE A 114 3.33 -11.81 6.64
N TYR A 115 3.04 -12.86 5.87
CA TYR A 115 1.96 -13.78 6.18
C TYR A 115 2.38 -14.73 7.31
N GLY A 116 1.65 -14.70 8.43
CA GLY A 116 1.88 -15.59 9.59
C GLY A 116 3.17 -15.36 10.39
N GLY A 117 4.20 -14.72 9.80
CA GLY A 117 5.53 -14.53 10.42
C GLY A 117 5.64 -13.35 11.38
N HIS A 118 4.70 -12.41 11.37
CA HIS A 118 4.61 -11.33 12.35
C HIS A 118 3.23 -11.36 12.98
N SER A 119 3.06 -12.19 14.02
CA SER A 119 1.90 -12.10 14.90
C SER A 119 1.94 -10.72 15.55
N CYS A 120 1.17 -9.78 14.99
CA CYS A 120 0.90 -8.49 15.62
C CYS A 120 0.49 -8.78 17.07
N ALA A 121 1.35 -8.43 18.03
CA ALA A 121 1.04 -8.62 19.45
C ALA A 121 -0.08 -7.68 19.94
N ALA A 122 -0.70 -6.92 19.02
CA ALA A 122 -1.65 -5.86 19.32
C ALA A 122 -1.09 -4.87 20.36
N CYS A 123 0.21 -4.56 20.29
CA CYS A 123 0.87 -3.61 21.19
C CYS A 123 0.49 -2.15 20.91
N TYR A 124 -0.07 -1.88 19.73
CA TYR A 124 -0.46 -0.54 19.27
C TYR A 124 0.70 0.47 19.16
N ALA A 125 1.96 0.03 19.17
CA ALA A 125 3.11 0.93 19.02
C ALA A 125 3.04 1.75 17.72
N CYS A 126 2.64 1.12 16.61
CA CYS A 126 2.47 1.80 15.32
C CYS A 126 1.31 2.81 15.30
N LEU A 127 0.27 2.61 16.14
CA LEU A 127 -0.80 3.59 16.35
C LEU A 127 -0.23 4.78 17.11
N HIS A 128 0.39 4.52 18.25
CA HIS A 128 0.90 5.55 19.16
C HIS A 128 2.05 6.39 18.58
N TRP A 129 2.88 5.80 17.72
CA TRP A 129 4.02 6.48 17.10
C TRP A 129 3.64 7.28 15.84
N CYS A 130 2.40 7.18 15.34
CA CYS A 130 2.07 7.78 14.05
C CYS A 130 2.09 9.33 14.14
N PRO A 131 3.03 10.04 13.48
CA PRO A 131 3.20 11.49 13.66
C PRO A 131 2.05 12.32 13.07
N LYS A 132 1.20 11.70 12.24
CA LYS A 132 0.05 12.33 11.60
C LYS A 132 -1.28 11.76 12.08
N ASN A 133 -1.28 10.90 13.11
CA ASN A 133 -2.46 10.18 13.58
C ASN A 133 -3.24 9.50 12.43
N ALA A 134 -2.51 8.99 11.43
CA ALA A 134 -3.09 8.50 10.18
C ALA A 134 -3.82 7.15 10.35
N THR A 135 -3.48 6.39 11.39
CA THR A 135 -4.15 5.15 11.76
C THR A 135 -5.13 5.41 12.91
N LEU A 136 -6.34 4.83 12.84
CA LEU A 136 -7.34 4.94 13.89
C LEU A 136 -7.93 3.57 14.17
N LEU A 137 -7.96 3.17 15.44
CA LEU A 137 -8.54 1.91 15.88
C LEU A 137 -9.98 2.14 16.38
N LYS A 138 -10.96 1.63 15.62
CA LYS A 138 -12.37 1.64 16.01
C LYS A 138 -12.71 0.43 16.90
N VAL A 139 -12.13 0.38 18.09
CA VAL A 139 -12.51 -0.58 19.13
C VAL A 139 -13.22 0.14 20.29
N PRO A 140 -14.21 -0.48 20.95
CA PRO A 140 -15.07 0.20 21.94
C PRO A 140 -14.29 0.95 23.02
N PHE A 141 -13.16 0.39 23.47
CA PHE A 141 -12.35 0.90 24.59
C PHE A 141 -11.34 1.99 24.20
N LEU A 142 -11.03 2.17 22.91
CA LEU A 142 -10.03 3.14 22.42
C LEU A 142 -10.64 4.30 21.62
N LYS A 143 -11.96 4.28 21.38
CA LYS A 143 -12.68 5.26 20.54
C LYS A 143 -12.47 6.73 20.92
N HIS A 144 -12.10 7.01 22.18
CA HIS A 144 -11.92 8.36 22.71
C HIS A 144 -10.54 8.61 23.33
N ARG A 145 -9.58 7.68 23.16
CA ARG A 145 -8.23 7.88 23.71
C ARG A 145 -7.31 8.55 22.67
N PRO A 146 -6.57 9.59 23.05
CA PRO A 146 -5.57 10.20 22.16
C PRO A 146 -4.41 9.24 21.91
N GLN A 147 -3.78 9.36 20.74
CA GLN A 147 -2.50 8.71 20.48
C GLN A 147 -1.43 9.40 21.32
N TYR A 148 -0.80 8.65 22.22
CA TYR A 148 0.27 9.12 23.08
C TYR A 148 1.57 8.40 22.76
N HIS A 149 2.67 9.15 22.74
CA HIS A 149 4.02 8.63 22.63
C HIS A 149 4.89 9.32 23.69
N HIS A 150 5.58 8.52 24.51
CA HIS A 150 6.45 9.04 25.57
C HIS A 150 7.72 9.67 24.97
N PRO A 151 8.07 10.93 25.29
CA PRO A 151 9.16 11.67 24.62
C PRO A 151 10.52 10.97 24.63
N ASP A 152 10.78 10.19 25.66
CA ASP A 152 12.07 9.53 25.88
C ASP A 152 12.21 8.17 25.18
N VAL A 153 11.10 7.60 24.65
CA VAL A 153 11.16 6.35 23.89
C VAL A 153 11.54 6.71 22.46
N THR A 154 12.46 5.98 21.86
CA THR A 154 12.93 6.18 20.49
C THR A 154 12.39 5.10 19.56
N LEU A 155 12.37 5.39 18.25
CA LEU A 155 11.96 4.39 17.26
C LEU A 155 12.92 3.19 17.21
N ALA A 156 14.17 3.38 17.65
CA ALA A 156 15.13 2.29 17.76
C ALA A 156 14.69 1.24 18.80
N GLU A 157 14.05 1.68 19.89
CA GLU A 157 13.55 0.79 20.96
C GLU A 157 12.26 0.04 20.56
N ILE A 158 11.58 0.46 19.49
CA ILE A 158 10.35 -0.19 18.98
C ILE A 158 10.65 -1.22 17.89
N LYS A 159 11.81 -1.11 17.23
CA LYS A 159 12.24 -1.98 16.14
C LYS A 159 12.96 -3.20 16.69
N GLU A 160 12.21 -4.16 17.21
CA GLU A 160 12.68 -5.56 17.30
C GLU A 160 12.38 -6.32 16.01
#